data_AF-A0AA95E7H5-F1
#
_entry.id   AF-A0AA95E7H5-F1
#
_cell.length_a   1.000
_cell.length_b   1.000
_cell.length_c   1.000
_cell.angle_alpha   90.00
_cell.angle_beta   90.00
_cell.angle_gamma   90.00
#
_symmetry.space_group_name_H-M   'P 1'
#
loop_
_entity.id
_entity.type
_entity.pdbx_description
1 polymer ?
#
loop_
_entity_poly.entity_id
_entity_poly.type
_entity_poly.pdbx_seq_one_letter_code
_entity_poly.pdbx_strand_id
1 'polypeptide(L)'
;MATQQQRITELAQAIAQDIKELKSTQGLLDSLPTTSKTSLVDAINELYLAISNSTGVDDSAENAISTWSSSKIRESINTAISELVNGSGSTLDTLKELADALDNDANFAATLAEQMGKRVRVDAAQTFTVAEQAQGCANLGIGNPDTDLLAVYTTAKA
;
A
#
# COMPACT_ATOMS: atom_id res chain seq x y z
N MET A 1 84.97 34.51 14.40
CA MET A 1 84.32 33.56 15.33
C MET A 1 83.06 34.22 15.84
N ALA A 2 81.91 33.53 15.82
CA ALA A 2 80.67 34.05 16.37
C ALA A 2 80.84 34.39 17.86
N THR A 3 80.28 35.51 18.31
CA THR A 3 80.30 35.87 19.73
C THR A 3 79.44 34.89 20.53
N GLN A 4 79.64 34.81 21.85
CA GLN A 4 78.76 34.03 22.71
C GLN A 4 77.29 34.46 22.58
N GLN A 5 77.04 35.77 22.46
CA GLN A 5 75.71 36.33 22.23
C GLN A 5 75.09 35.84 20.91
N GLN A 6 75.88 35.79 19.83
CA GLN A 6 75.42 35.30 18.53
C GLN A 6 75.02 33.81 18.61
N ARG A 7 75.87 32.97 19.22
CA ARG A 7 75.58 31.53 19.38
C ARG A 7 74.32 31.25 20.20
N ILE A 8 74.08 32.03 21.25
CA ILE A 8 72.86 31.92 22.07
C ILE A 8 71.62 32.32 21.26
N THR A 9 71.73 33.38 20.44
CA THR A 9 70.64 33.86 19.59
C THR A 9 70.27 32.82 18.53
N GLU A 10 71.26 32.25 17.85
CA GLU A 10 71.06 31.21 16.82
C GLU A 10 70.39 29.95 17.41
N LEU A 11 70.82 29.52 18.60
CA LEU A 11 70.18 28.39 19.30
C LEU A 11 68.72 28.69 19.64
N ALA A 12 68.42 29.88 20.18
CA ALA A 12 67.06 30.26 20.52
C ALA A 12 66.14 30.33 19.29
N GLN A 13 66.66 30.78 18.15
CA GLN A 13 65.94 30.81 16.87
C GLN A 13 65.65 29.40 16.35
N ALA A 14 66.62 28.49 16.39
CA ALA A 14 66.43 27.10 15.98
C ALA A 14 65.34 26.41 16.83
N ILE A 15 65.40 26.56 18.16
CA ILE A 15 64.38 26.03 19.07
C ILE A 15 63.00 26.62 18.77
N ALA A 16 62.92 27.94 18.53
CA ALA A 16 61.66 28.58 18.19
C ALA A 16 61.09 28.08 16.85
N GLN A 17 61.95 27.81 15.87
CA GLN A 17 61.57 27.23 14.58
C GLN A 17 61.02 25.81 14.77
N ASP A 18 61.73 24.95 15.51
CA ASP A 18 61.28 23.59 15.83
C ASP A 18 59.91 23.59 16.53
N ILE A 19 59.72 24.47 17.53
CA ILE A 19 58.44 24.61 18.24
C ILE A 19 57.32 25.06 17.27
N LYS A 20 57.62 25.98 16.35
CA LYS A 20 56.65 26.44 15.36
C LYS A 20 56.27 25.33 14.39
N GLU A 21 57.24 24.53 13.93
CA GLU A 21 57.01 23.39 13.05
C GLU A 21 56.20 22.30 13.75
N LEU A 22 56.50 22.00 15.01
CA LEU A 22 55.71 21.08 15.84
C LEU A 22 54.25 21.55 15.98
N LYS A 23 54.02 22.83 16.31
CA LYS A 23 52.66 23.40 16.40
C LYS A 23 51.93 23.39 15.05
N SER A 24 52.65 23.65 13.95
CA SER A 24 52.08 23.59 12.61
C SER A 24 51.68 22.17 12.20
N THR A 25 52.48 21.17 12.58
CA THR A 25 52.25 19.76 12.24
C THR A 25 51.17 19.14 13.12
N GLN A 26 51.18 19.44 14.43
CA GLN A 26 50.21 18.92 15.40
C GLN A 26 48.86 19.66 15.34
N GLY A 27 48.83 20.89 14.84
CA GLY A 27 47.65 21.75 14.86
C GLY A 27 47.44 22.42 16.22
N LEU A 28 46.57 23.44 16.24
CA LEU A 28 46.17 24.15 17.45
C LEU A 28 44.77 23.67 17.88
N LEU A 29 44.57 23.43 19.19
CA LEU A 29 43.26 23.03 19.71
C LEU A 29 42.17 24.08 19.43
N ASP A 30 42.55 25.37 19.39
CA ASP A 30 41.66 26.48 19.05
C ASP A 30 41.05 26.35 17.66
N SER A 31 41.70 25.63 16.74
CA SER A 31 41.24 25.40 15.37
C SER A 31 40.25 24.22 15.25
N LEU A 32 39.99 23.47 16.33
CA LEU A 32 39.02 22.38 16.29
C LEU A 32 37.60 22.95 16.10
N PRO A 33 36.75 22.31 15.25
CA PRO A 33 35.36 22.69 15.07
C PRO A 33 34.43 22.15 16.17
N THR A 34 34.98 21.68 17.29
CA THR A 34 34.26 21.20 18.48
C THR A 34 34.06 22.32 19.48
N THR A 35 33.11 22.13 20.40
CA THR A 35 32.87 23.04 21.53
C THR A 35 33.97 22.91 22.58
N SER A 36 34.41 21.67 22.82
CA SER A 36 35.46 21.31 23.77
C SER A 36 36.84 21.43 23.12
N LYS A 37 37.69 22.30 23.66
CA LYS A 37 39.04 22.60 23.13
C LYS A 37 40.16 22.46 24.18
N THR A 38 39.85 21.88 25.34
CA THR A 38 40.80 21.69 26.45
C THR A 38 41.83 20.59 26.14
N SER A 39 41.41 19.54 25.43
CA SER A 39 42.29 18.47 24.95
C SER A 39 41.72 17.81 23.68
N LEU A 40 42.56 17.08 22.93
CA LEU A 40 42.09 16.24 21.83
C LEU A 40 41.14 15.13 22.32
N VAL A 41 41.36 14.63 23.55
CA VAL A 41 40.50 13.60 24.15
C VAL A 41 39.11 14.14 24.39
N ASP A 42 38.97 15.37 24.90
CA ASP A 42 37.67 16.00 25.10
C ASP A 42 36.93 16.23 23.78
N ALA A 43 37.64 16.72 22.76
CA ALA A 43 37.07 16.91 21.42
C ALA A 43 36.64 15.59 20.78
N ILE A 44 37.41 14.51 20.95
CA ILE A 44 37.06 13.17 20.46
C ILE A 44 35.85 12.61 21.21
N ASN A 45 35.78 12.80 22.53
CA ASN A 45 34.64 12.35 23.33
C ASN A 45 33.35 13.09 22.92
N GLU A 46 33.42 14.40 22.65
CA GLU A 46 32.31 15.17 22.11
C GLU A 46 31.82 14.60 20.76
N LEU A 47 32.75 14.32 19.84
CA LEU A 47 32.41 13.74 18.54
C LEU A 47 31.83 12.33 18.67
N TYR A 48 32.40 11.49 19.54
CA TYR A 48 31.89 10.16 19.83
C TYR A 48 30.45 10.20 20.33
N LEU A 49 30.14 11.11 21.27
CA LEU A 49 28.77 11.31 21.76
C LEU A 49 27.86 11.82 20.65
N ALA A 50 28.29 12.80 19.86
CA ALA A 50 27.50 13.33 18.75
C ALA A 50 27.18 12.25 17.69
N ILE A 51 28.15 11.39 17.33
CA ILE A 51 27.96 10.28 16.40
C ILE A 51 27.09 9.18 17.03
N SER A 52 27.33 8.81 18.29
CA SER A 52 26.53 7.79 18.98
C SER A 52 25.07 8.23 19.14
N ASN A 53 24.83 9.54 19.25
CA ASN A 53 23.50 10.14 19.31
C ASN A 53 22.94 10.54 17.94
N SER A 54 23.73 10.42 16.86
CA SER A 54 23.28 10.69 15.50
C SER A 54 22.43 9.51 15.02
N THR A 55 21.18 9.49 15.46
CA THR A 55 20.18 8.48 15.13
C THR A 55 19.66 8.72 13.72
N GLY A 56 20.38 8.25 12.71
CA GLY A 56 19.83 8.18 11.35
C GLY A 56 18.55 7.33 11.29
N VAL A 57 18.35 6.47 12.29
CA VAL A 57 17.15 5.65 12.48
C VAL A 57 16.53 5.95 13.85
N ASP A 58 15.25 6.33 13.88
CA ASP A 58 14.47 6.58 15.11
C ASP A 58 13.05 6.00 14.95
N ASP A 59 12.74 4.92 15.66
CA ASP A 59 11.42 4.26 15.61
C ASP A 59 10.41 4.88 16.60
N SER A 60 10.81 5.88 17.38
CA SER A 60 10.00 6.48 18.45
C SER A 60 9.18 7.69 18.01
N ALA A 61 9.57 8.36 16.93
CA ALA A 61 8.89 9.55 16.41
C ALA A 61 8.98 9.66 14.88
N GLU A 62 7.96 10.27 14.26
CA GLU A 62 8.04 10.76 12.89
C GLU A 62 8.66 12.17 12.91
N ASN A 63 9.78 12.34 12.22
CA ASN A 63 10.43 13.65 12.11
C ASN A 63 11.17 13.77 10.78
N ALA A 64 11.66 14.97 10.45
CA ALA A 64 12.29 15.26 9.16
C ALA A 64 13.79 14.92 9.09
N ILE A 65 14.40 14.47 10.19
CA ILE A 65 15.85 14.32 10.33
C ILE A 65 16.30 12.87 10.57
N SER A 66 15.38 11.95 10.80
CA SER A 66 15.63 10.51 10.92
C SER A 66 14.63 9.70 10.09
N THR A 67 15.01 8.48 9.70
CA THR A 67 14.10 7.50 9.08
C THR A 67 13.66 6.45 10.10
N TRP A 68 12.56 5.75 9.82
CA TRP A 68 12.23 4.51 10.52
C TRP A 68 13.12 3.35 10.09
N SER A 69 13.27 2.37 10.97
CA SER A 69 13.92 1.09 10.66
C SER A 69 13.06 0.28 9.69
N SER A 70 13.70 -0.62 8.93
CA SER A 70 12.98 -1.56 8.05
C SER A 70 11.99 -2.43 8.82
N SER A 71 12.26 -2.71 10.10
CA SER A 71 11.36 -3.47 10.97
C SER A 71 10.10 -2.69 11.30
N LYS A 72 10.24 -1.40 11.68
CA LYS A 72 9.12 -0.52 11.98
C LYS A 72 8.27 -0.25 10.74
N ILE A 73 8.90 -0.01 9.60
CA ILE A 73 8.19 0.16 8.32
C ILE A 73 7.35 -1.09 8.01
N ARG A 74 7.93 -2.30 8.13
CA ARG A 74 7.20 -3.55 7.92
C ARG A 74 6.03 -3.72 8.90
N GLU A 75 6.22 -3.38 10.17
CA GLU A 75 5.17 -3.42 11.19
C GLU A 75 4.01 -2.50 10.80
N SER A 76 4.29 -1.22 10.50
CA SER A 76 3.27 -0.24 10.11
C SER A 76 2.50 -0.65 8.86
N ILE A 77 3.18 -1.21 7.84
CA ILE A 77 2.55 -1.74 6.63
C ILE A 77 1.62 -2.92 6.98
N ASN A 78 2.09 -3.86 7.79
CA ASN A 78 1.29 -5.02 8.19
C ASN A 78 0.05 -4.60 9.00
N THR A 79 0.18 -3.61 9.88
CA THR A 79 -0.94 -3.04 10.62
C THR A 79 -1.96 -2.42 9.67
N ALA A 80 -1.53 -1.56 8.73
CA ALA A 80 -2.41 -0.93 7.76
C ALA A 80 -3.13 -1.97 6.87
N ILE A 81 -2.42 -3.02 6.43
CA ILE A 81 -3.03 -4.13 5.70
C ILE A 81 -4.04 -4.86 6.58
N SER A 82 -3.71 -5.14 7.85
CA SER A 82 -4.63 -5.79 8.76
C SER A 82 -5.86 -4.94 9.04
N GLU A 83 -5.75 -3.63 9.17
CA GLU A 83 -6.89 -2.72 9.32
C GLU A 83 -7.75 -2.70 8.07
N LEU A 84 -7.14 -2.65 6.89
CA LEU A 84 -7.85 -2.75 5.61
C LEU A 84 -8.58 -4.10 5.48
N VAL A 85 -7.91 -5.20 5.79
CA VAL A 85 -8.47 -6.56 5.71
C VAL A 85 -9.53 -6.78 6.78
N ASN A 86 -9.31 -6.39 8.03
CA ASN A 86 -10.26 -6.57 9.13
C ASN A 86 -11.48 -5.64 8.98
N GLY A 87 -11.29 -4.42 8.50
CA GLY A 87 -12.39 -3.53 8.11
C GLY A 87 -13.15 -4.08 6.90
N SER A 88 -12.45 -4.79 6.00
CA SER A 88 -13.09 -5.53 4.92
C SER A 88 -13.72 -6.84 5.37
N GLY A 89 -13.39 -7.41 6.53
CA GLY A 89 -13.82 -8.77 6.88
C GLY A 89 -15.34 -8.92 6.81
N SER A 90 -16.07 -8.04 7.49
CA SER A 90 -17.54 -8.00 7.41
C SER A 90 -18.06 -7.45 6.08
N THR A 91 -17.37 -6.51 5.45
CA THR A 91 -17.82 -5.92 4.17
C THR A 91 -17.66 -6.89 3.00
N LEU A 92 -16.52 -7.56 2.89
CA LEU A 92 -16.22 -8.60 1.92
C LEU A 92 -17.10 -9.82 2.15
N ASP A 93 -17.42 -10.16 3.40
CA ASP A 93 -18.44 -11.15 3.72
C ASP A 93 -19.80 -10.72 3.15
N THR A 94 -20.25 -9.48 3.37
CA THR A 94 -21.50 -9.00 2.75
C THR A 94 -21.47 -8.96 1.22
N LEU A 95 -20.33 -8.64 0.61
CA LEU A 95 -20.17 -8.67 -0.85
C LEU A 95 -20.19 -10.11 -1.38
N LYS A 96 -19.61 -11.07 -0.64
CA LYS A 96 -19.66 -12.49 -0.96
C LYS A 96 -21.07 -13.05 -0.78
N GLU A 97 -21.75 -12.72 0.32
CA GLU A 97 -23.15 -13.07 0.56
C GLU A 97 -24.05 -12.53 -0.54
N LEU A 98 -23.84 -11.29 -0.99
CA LEU A 98 -24.58 -10.70 -2.10
C LEU A 98 -24.28 -11.41 -3.42
N ALA A 99 -23.01 -11.70 -3.72
CA ALA A 99 -22.63 -12.42 -4.94
C ALA A 99 -23.24 -13.84 -4.96
N ASP A 100 -23.19 -14.55 -3.84
CA ASP A 100 -23.81 -15.86 -3.68
C ASP A 100 -25.35 -15.79 -3.76
N ALA A 101 -25.97 -14.75 -3.18
CA ALA A 101 -27.42 -14.50 -3.29
C ALA A 101 -27.88 -14.19 -4.73
N LEU A 102 -26.96 -13.68 -5.57
CA LEU A 102 -27.15 -13.45 -7.01
C LEU A 102 -26.63 -14.62 -7.86
N ASP A 103 -26.37 -15.77 -7.24
CA ASP A 103 -25.89 -17.00 -7.88
C ASP A 103 -24.59 -16.83 -8.69
N ASN A 104 -23.77 -15.84 -8.32
CA ASN A 104 -22.55 -15.47 -9.03
C ASN A 104 -22.76 -15.22 -10.55
N ASP A 105 -23.95 -14.77 -10.96
CA ASP A 105 -24.27 -14.53 -12.37
C ASP A 105 -23.70 -13.18 -12.86
N ALA A 106 -22.64 -13.25 -13.67
CA ALA A 106 -22.00 -12.08 -14.28
C ALA A 106 -22.95 -11.27 -15.21
N ASN A 107 -24.02 -11.89 -15.69
CA ASN A 107 -25.02 -11.27 -16.55
C ASN A 107 -26.39 -11.23 -15.87
N PHE A 108 -26.45 -11.17 -14.53
CA PHE A 108 -27.69 -11.24 -13.73
C PHE A 108 -28.86 -10.44 -14.31
N ALA A 109 -28.63 -9.18 -14.72
CA ALA A 109 -29.68 -8.35 -15.30
C ALA A 109 -30.21 -8.88 -16.65
N ALA A 110 -29.34 -9.42 -17.51
CA ALA A 110 -29.72 -10.02 -18.78
C ALA A 110 -30.44 -11.36 -18.57
N THR A 111 -29.94 -12.20 -17.66
CA THR A 111 -30.60 -13.46 -17.28
C THR A 111 -32.00 -13.19 -16.74
N LEU A 112 -32.15 -12.24 -15.81
CA LEU A 112 -33.45 -11.84 -15.28
C LEU A 112 -34.38 -11.32 -16.39
N ALA A 113 -33.87 -10.48 -17.29
CA ALA A 113 -34.65 -9.98 -18.43
C ALA A 113 -35.11 -11.11 -19.36
N GLU A 114 -34.26 -12.10 -19.64
CA GLU A 114 -34.64 -13.27 -20.44
C GLU A 114 -35.71 -14.12 -19.76
N GLN A 115 -35.55 -14.40 -18.46
CA GLN A 115 -36.54 -15.16 -17.69
C GLN A 115 -37.87 -14.43 -17.57
N MET A 116 -37.86 -13.10 -17.43
CA MET A 116 -39.06 -12.27 -17.47
C MET A 116 -39.69 -12.24 -18.87
N GLY A 117 -38.88 -12.23 -19.93
CA GLY A 117 -39.33 -12.29 -21.32
C GLY A 117 -40.12 -13.55 -21.64
N LYS A 118 -39.83 -14.67 -20.96
CA LYS A 118 -40.55 -15.96 -21.09
C LYS A 118 -41.89 -16.01 -20.34
N ARG A 119 -42.25 -14.97 -19.57
CA ARG A 119 -43.54 -14.90 -18.87
C ARG A 119 -44.61 -14.28 -19.76
N VAL A 120 -45.81 -14.88 -19.75
CA VAL A 120 -46.99 -14.34 -20.44
C VAL A 120 -47.43 -13.04 -19.75
N ARG A 121 -47.44 -11.96 -20.51
CA ARG A 121 -47.93 -10.64 -20.11
C ARG A 121 -49.42 -10.53 -20.33
N VAL A 122 -50.08 -9.79 -19.45
CA VAL A 122 -51.52 -9.52 -19.51
C VAL A 122 -51.81 -8.10 -19.99
N ASP A 123 -50.80 -7.24 -20.01
CA ASP A 123 -50.91 -5.81 -20.28
C ASP A 123 -50.41 -5.42 -21.69
N ALA A 124 -49.78 -6.34 -22.43
CA ALA A 124 -49.33 -6.13 -23.80
C ALA A 124 -49.29 -7.43 -24.60
N ALA A 125 -49.43 -7.32 -25.92
CA ALA A 125 -49.20 -8.44 -26.83
C ALA A 125 -47.72 -8.85 -26.83
N GLN A 126 -47.46 -10.16 -26.90
CA GLN A 126 -46.12 -10.75 -26.99
C GLN A 126 -46.01 -11.67 -28.21
N THR A 127 -44.79 -11.78 -28.74
CA THR A 127 -44.48 -12.72 -29.81
C THR A 127 -43.64 -13.86 -29.24
N PHE A 128 -44.28 -15.00 -29.03
CA PHE A 128 -43.62 -16.26 -28.69
C PHE A 128 -43.48 -17.14 -29.93
N THR A 129 -42.44 -17.97 -29.96
CA THR A 129 -42.33 -19.05 -30.95
C THR A 129 -43.47 -20.06 -30.77
N VAL A 130 -43.78 -20.84 -31.81
CA VAL A 130 -44.83 -21.89 -31.75
C VAL A 130 -44.58 -22.87 -30.59
N ALA A 131 -43.32 -23.25 -30.37
CA ALA A 131 -42.94 -24.14 -29.27
C ALA A 131 -43.21 -23.52 -27.88
N GLU A 132 -42.86 -22.25 -27.70
CA GLU A 132 -43.13 -21.51 -26.45
C GLU A 132 -44.62 -21.31 -26.22
N GLN A 133 -45.40 -21.03 -27.27
CA GLN A 133 -46.86 -20.94 -27.19
C GLN A 133 -47.46 -22.27 -26.74
N ALA A 134 -47.09 -23.38 -27.38
CA ALA A 134 -47.55 -24.72 -27.00
C ALA A 134 -47.19 -25.05 -25.54
N GLN A 135 -45.96 -24.77 -25.10
CA GLN A 135 -45.55 -24.99 -23.71
C GLN A 135 -46.32 -24.09 -22.72
N GLY A 136 -46.52 -22.82 -23.06
CA GLY A 136 -47.30 -21.88 -22.26
C GLY A 136 -48.76 -22.33 -22.10
N CYS A 137 -49.40 -22.73 -23.19
CA CYS A 137 -50.76 -23.26 -23.19
C CYS A 137 -50.86 -24.59 -22.42
N ALA A 138 -49.86 -25.46 -22.52
CA ALA A 138 -49.77 -26.68 -21.72
C ALA A 138 -49.66 -26.38 -20.22
N ASN A 139 -48.81 -25.43 -19.82
CA ASN A 139 -48.66 -25.00 -18.41
C ASN A 139 -49.97 -24.43 -17.84
N LEU A 140 -50.75 -23.73 -18.66
CA LEU A 140 -52.07 -23.19 -18.29
C LEU A 140 -53.19 -24.25 -18.31
N GLY A 141 -52.93 -25.45 -18.84
CA GLY A 141 -53.92 -26.51 -18.96
C GLY A 141 -54.97 -26.27 -20.07
N ILE A 142 -54.69 -25.39 -21.03
CA ILE A 142 -55.64 -25.04 -22.10
C ILE A 142 -55.43 -25.84 -23.41
N GLY A 143 -54.44 -26.74 -23.45
CA GLY A 143 -54.21 -27.65 -24.58
C GLY A 143 -53.39 -27.03 -25.72
N ASN A 144 -53.29 -27.73 -26.86
CA ASN A 144 -52.55 -27.23 -28.02
C ASN A 144 -53.38 -26.12 -28.72
N PRO A 145 -52.89 -24.87 -28.84
CA PRO A 145 -53.62 -23.78 -29.46
C PRO A 145 -53.90 -24.00 -30.95
N ASP A 146 -53.11 -24.85 -31.62
CA ASP A 146 -53.26 -25.20 -33.04
C ASP A 146 -54.22 -26.39 -33.27
N THR A 147 -54.93 -26.85 -32.24
CA THR A 147 -55.88 -27.96 -32.39
C THR A 147 -57.03 -27.53 -33.30
N ASP A 148 -57.22 -28.24 -34.43
CA ASP A 148 -58.40 -28.06 -35.28
C ASP A 148 -59.64 -28.67 -34.60
N LEU A 149 -60.30 -27.84 -33.79
CA LEU A 149 -61.50 -28.21 -33.06
C LEU A 149 -62.67 -28.57 -33.99
N LEU A 150 -62.71 -28.02 -35.21
CA LEU A 150 -63.76 -28.34 -36.18
C LEU A 150 -63.57 -29.76 -36.71
N ALA A 151 -62.34 -30.16 -37.03
CA ALA A 151 -62.03 -31.53 -37.44
C ALA A 151 -62.33 -32.54 -36.33
N VAL A 152 -61.98 -32.22 -35.07
CA VAL A 152 -62.29 -33.05 -33.90
C VAL A 152 -63.80 -33.22 -33.74
N TYR A 153 -64.56 -32.12 -33.81
CA TYR A 153 -66.02 -32.16 -33.72
C TYR A 153 -66.65 -32.99 -34.85
N THR A 154 -66.19 -32.78 -36.09
CA THR A 154 -66.70 -33.48 -37.27
C THR A 154 -66.47 -34.99 -37.16
N THR A 155 -65.32 -35.39 -36.62
CA THR A 155 -64.98 -36.80 -36.37
C THR A 155 -65.85 -37.41 -35.27
N ALA A 156 -66.11 -36.67 -34.18
CA ALA A 156 -66.90 -37.18 -33.06
C ALA A 156 -68.41 -37.32 -33.35
N LYS A 157 -68.91 -36.63 -34.39
CA LYS A 157 -70.32 -36.67 -34.80
C LYS A 157 -70.64 -37.84 -35.75
N ALA A 158 -69.64 -38.31 -36.50
CA ALA A 158 -69.76 -39.40 -37.47
C ALA A 158 -69.87 -40.76 -36.77
#